data_AF-A0A2D6E758-F1
#
_entry.id   AF-A0A2D6E758-F1
#
_cell.length_a   1.000
_cell.length_b   1.000
_cell.length_c   1.000
_cell.angle_alpha   90.00
_cell.angle_beta   90.00
_cell.angle_gamma   90.00
#
_symmetry.space_group_name_H-M   'P 1'
#
loop_
_entity.id
_entity.type
_entity.pdbx_description
1 polymer ?
#
loop_
_entity_poly.entity_id
_entity_poly.type
_entity_poly.pdbx_seq_one_letter_code
_entity_poly.pdbx_strand_id
1 'polypeptide(L)'
;MKNQHEFGLDDLIAVFGGSIAQDGKKAQQVLICKVIAIGEQDLFVFETNKKLFGRSIFKVPQSICVKLFIDPDRVIHDRILEPRLGDLVLSLTWDKYKEDAPEQTTGILYKIFYKRGKAEKCSLLRNNEFEEVLFDNLIVLQKKS
;
A
#
# COMPACT_ATOMS: atom_id res chain seq x y z
N MET A 1 -17.55 -24.72 -0.12
CA MET A 1 -16.87 -23.42 -0.32
C MET A 1 -17.79 -22.35 0.27
N LYS A 2 -17.38 -21.66 1.35
CA LYS A 2 -18.26 -20.71 2.06
C LYS A 2 -18.34 -19.38 1.30
N ASN A 3 -19.56 -18.86 1.15
CA ASN A 3 -19.90 -17.59 0.49
C ASN A 3 -18.99 -16.43 0.95
N GLN A 4 -18.08 -15.97 0.08
CA GLN A 4 -17.14 -14.87 0.36
C GLN A 4 -17.69 -13.48 -0.01
N HIS A 5 -18.97 -13.35 -0.34
CA HIS A 5 -19.50 -12.13 -1.00
C HIS A 5 -20.76 -11.53 -0.39
N GLU A 6 -21.11 -11.87 0.86
CA GLU A 6 -22.24 -11.20 1.51
C GLU A 6 -21.74 -10.00 2.33
N PHE A 7 -22.23 -8.81 1.97
CA PHE A 7 -21.96 -7.58 2.71
C PHE A 7 -22.81 -7.53 3.98
N GLY A 8 -22.21 -7.06 5.06
CA GLY A 8 -22.82 -6.82 6.36
C GLY A 8 -22.84 -5.33 6.69
N LEU A 9 -23.72 -4.95 7.62
CA LEU A 9 -23.68 -3.63 8.23
C LEU A 9 -22.31 -3.40 8.87
N ASP A 10 -21.83 -2.17 8.80
CA ASP A 10 -20.53 -1.75 9.32
C ASP A 10 -19.29 -2.36 8.67
N ASP A 11 -19.45 -3.19 7.63
CA ASP A 11 -18.32 -3.66 6.83
C ASP A 11 -17.55 -2.49 6.22
N LEU A 12 -16.23 -2.58 6.27
CA LEU A 12 -15.34 -1.72 5.51
C LEU A 12 -15.22 -2.27 4.09
N ILE A 13 -15.41 -1.44 3.09
CA ILE A 13 -15.39 -1.83 1.68
C ILE A 13 -14.56 -0.85 0.84
N ALA A 14 -14.00 -1.35 -0.25
CA ALA A 14 -13.47 -0.55 -1.35
C ALA A 14 -14.55 -0.41 -2.43
N VAL A 15 -14.87 0.81 -2.82
CA VAL A 15 -15.78 1.13 -3.93
C VAL A 15 -14.93 1.60 -5.11
N PHE A 16 -14.97 0.87 -6.23
CA PHE A 16 -14.19 1.18 -7.42
C PHE A 16 -14.95 2.12 -8.35
N GLY A 17 -14.27 3.15 -8.83
CA GLY A 17 -14.81 4.13 -9.77
C GLY A 17 -13.73 4.73 -10.67
N GLY A 18 -14.10 5.74 -11.43
CA GLY A 18 -13.21 6.45 -12.34
C GLY A 18 -13.94 6.95 -13.58
N SER A 19 -13.18 7.53 -14.51
CA SER A 19 -13.66 7.90 -15.83
C SER A 19 -13.33 6.80 -16.84
N ILE A 20 -14.28 6.53 -17.74
CA ILE A 20 -14.03 5.71 -18.93
C ILE A 20 -13.84 6.69 -20.08
N ALA A 21 -12.65 6.73 -20.66
CA ALA A 21 -12.36 7.47 -21.89
C ALA A 21 -12.09 6.48 -23.04
N GLN A 22 -12.15 6.96 -24.28
CA GLN A 22 -11.92 6.14 -25.48
C GLN A 22 -10.51 5.50 -25.52
N ASP A 23 -9.59 5.94 -24.68
CA ASP A 23 -8.24 5.40 -24.53
C ASP A 23 -8.15 4.12 -23.67
N GLY A 24 -9.28 3.59 -23.19
CA GLY A 24 -9.33 2.31 -22.46
C GLY A 24 -8.80 2.38 -21.03
N LYS A 25 -8.72 3.57 -20.43
CA LYS A 25 -8.34 3.73 -19.02
C LYS A 25 -9.30 2.96 -18.09
N LYS A 26 -8.70 2.11 -17.25
CA LYS A 26 -9.38 1.31 -16.21
C LYS A 26 -9.80 2.19 -15.04
N ALA A 27 -10.67 1.67 -14.17
CA ALA A 27 -11.04 2.33 -12.91
C ALA A 27 -9.79 2.82 -12.15
N GLN A 28 -9.65 4.14 -12.00
CA GLN A 28 -8.46 4.78 -11.40
C GLN A 28 -8.72 5.28 -9.97
N GLN A 29 -9.97 5.22 -9.51
CA GLN A 29 -10.37 5.76 -8.22
C GLN A 29 -10.93 4.65 -7.35
N VAL A 30 -10.51 4.64 -6.09
CA VAL A 30 -11.03 3.73 -5.06
C VAL A 30 -11.38 4.57 -3.85
N LEU A 31 -12.61 4.44 -3.37
CA LEU A 31 -13.06 5.04 -2.12
C LEU A 31 -13.15 3.95 -1.06
N ILE A 32 -12.66 4.25 0.14
CA ILE A 32 -12.86 3.37 1.31
C ILE A 32 -14.11 3.85 2.03
N CYS A 33 -15.09 2.97 2.13
CA CYS A 33 -16.41 3.27 2.66
C CYS A 33 -16.84 2.27 3.72
N LYS A 34 -17.81 2.66 4.55
CA LYS A 34 -18.47 1.77 5.51
C LYS A 34 -19.92 1.55 5.10
N VAL A 35 -20.40 0.31 5.17
CA VAL A 35 -21.79 -0.06 4.82
C VAL A 35 -22.76 0.38 5.92
N ILE A 36 -23.83 1.06 5.52
CA ILE A 36 -24.90 1.59 6.39
C ILE A 36 -26.21 0.83 6.19
N ALA A 37 -26.50 0.43 4.96
CA ALA A 37 -27.67 -0.37 4.61
C ALA A 37 -27.40 -1.20 3.35
N ILE A 38 -28.10 -2.33 3.26
CA ILE A 38 -27.93 -3.33 2.20
C ILE A 38 -29.28 -3.48 1.49
N GLY A 39 -29.28 -3.23 0.19
CA GLY A 39 -30.37 -3.58 -0.71
C GLY A 39 -30.08 -4.90 -1.43
N GLU A 40 -30.95 -5.27 -2.36
CA GLU A 40 -30.80 -6.52 -3.14
C GLU A 40 -29.55 -6.50 -4.02
N GLN A 41 -29.23 -5.35 -4.62
CA GLN A 41 -28.11 -5.19 -5.57
C GLN A 41 -27.24 -3.96 -5.28
N ASP A 42 -27.63 -3.14 -4.31
CA ASP A 42 -26.95 -1.90 -3.95
C ASP A 42 -26.69 -1.81 -2.44
N LEU A 43 -25.82 -0.88 -2.07
CA LEU A 43 -25.43 -0.56 -0.70
C LEU A 43 -25.57 0.95 -0.51
N PHE A 44 -26.00 1.36 0.68
CA PHE A 44 -25.77 2.72 1.17
C PHE A 44 -24.49 2.75 1.99
N VAL A 45 -23.63 3.70 1.68
CA VAL A 45 -22.28 3.78 2.28
C VAL A 45 -21.92 5.21 2.62
N PHE A 46 -20.97 5.38 3.55
CA PHE A 46 -20.28 6.66 3.75
C PHE A 46 -18.77 6.48 3.63
N GLU A 47 -18.10 7.48 3.07
CA GLU A 47 -16.65 7.49 2.91
C GLU A 47 -15.94 7.71 4.26
N THR A 48 -14.99 6.85 4.61
CA THR A 48 -14.37 6.85 5.95
C THR A 48 -13.31 7.92 6.14
N ASN A 49 -12.70 8.40 5.05
CA ASN A 49 -11.57 9.35 5.08
C ASN A 49 -11.97 10.82 5.09
N LYS A 50 -13.27 11.15 4.93
CA LYS A 50 -13.76 12.52 5.05
C LYS A 50 -14.05 12.87 6.52
N LYS A 51 -13.62 14.06 6.95
CA LYS A 51 -13.85 14.58 8.31
C LYS A 51 -15.36 14.63 8.61
N LEU A 52 -15.71 14.51 9.89
CA LEU A 52 -17.07 14.34 10.43
C LEU A 52 -18.13 15.31 9.88
N PHE A 53 -17.76 16.53 9.50
CA PHE A 53 -18.67 17.54 8.94
C PHE A 53 -18.99 17.39 7.45
N GLY A 54 -18.48 16.35 6.78
CA GLY A 54 -18.64 16.12 5.33
C GLY A 54 -18.92 14.67 4.93
N ARG A 55 -19.46 13.85 5.84
CA ARG A 55 -19.85 12.46 5.52
C ARG A 55 -21.04 12.47 4.57
N SER A 56 -20.77 12.41 3.27
CA SER A 56 -21.78 12.14 2.25
C SER A 56 -22.16 10.67 2.31
N ILE A 57 -23.44 10.40 2.59
CA ILE A 57 -24.03 9.08 2.35
C ILE A 57 -24.42 9.02 0.88
N PHE A 58 -24.05 7.95 0.20
CA PHE A 58 -24.44 7.73 -1.19
C PHE A 58 -24.64 6.24 -1.46
N LYS A 59 -25.28 5.97 -2.60
CA LYS A 59 -25.68 4.63 -3.02
C LYS A 59 -24.72 4.09 -4.05
N VAL A 60 -24.35 2.81 -3.94
CA VAL A 60 -23.40 2.16 -4.85
C VAL A 60 -23.87 0.74 -5.20
N PRO A 61 -23.66 0.26 -6.44
CA PRO A 61 -23.90 -1.15 -6.78
C PRO A 61 -22.95 -2.09 -6.04
N GLN A 62 -23.45 -3.24 -5.59
CA GLN A 62 -22.64 -4.27 -4.95
C GLN A 62 -21.55 -4.82 -5.89
N SER A 63 -21.80 -4.84 -7.21
CA SER A 63 -20.88 -5.39 -8.22
C SER A 63 -19.55 -4.62 -8.38
N ILE A 64 -19.47 -3.39 -7.87
CA ILE A 64 -18.25 -2.57 -7.91
C ILE A 64 -17.62 -2.41 -6.52
N CYS A 65 -18.09 -3.20 -5.54
CA CYS A 65 -17.65 -3.17 -4.17
C CYS A 65 -16.82 -4.40 -3.84
N VAL A 66 -15.75 -4.24 -3.06
CA VAL A 66 -14.95 -5.33 -2.51
C VAL A 66 -14.87 -5.17 -1.00
N LYS A 67 -15.26 -6.21 -0.25
CA LYS A 67 -15.14 -6.22 1.21
C LYS A 67 -13.68 -6.22 1.63
N LEU A 68 -13.31 -5.29 2.51
CA LEU A 68 -11.97 -5.18 3.07
C LEU A 68 -11.96 -5.88 4.43
N PHE A 69 -11.18 -6.94 4.53
CA PHE A 69 -10.93 -7.64 5.78
C PHE A 69 -9.44 -7.94 5.90
N ILE A 70 -8.87 -7.59 7.04
CA ILE A 70 -7.55 -8.04 7.44
C ILE A 70 -7.71 -8.78 8.77
N ASP A 71 -7.10 -9.95 8.85
CA ASP A 71 -7.02 -10.70 10.09
C ASP A 71 -6.24 -9.87 11.13
N PRO A 72 -6.84 -9.54 12.30
CA PRO A 72 -6.16 -8.76 13.33
C PRO A 72 -4.82 -9.36 13.76
N ASP A 73 -4.70 -10.69 13.76
CA ASP A 73 -3.47 -11.37 14.13
C ASP A 73 -2.35 -11.06 13.13
N ARG A 74 -2.67 -10.91 11.84
CA ARG A 74 -1.70 -10.47 10.82
C ARG A 74 -1.25 -9.03 11.04
N VAL A 75 -2.15 -8.13 11.47
CA VAL A 75 -1.76 -6.76 11.82
C VAL A 75 -0.79 -6.74 13.00
N ILE A 76 -1.02 -7.63 13.98
CA ILE A 76 -0.20 -7.71 15.19
C ILE A 76 1.14 -8.37 14.92
N HIS A 77 1.20 -9.39 14.06
CA HIS A 77 2.39 -10.24 13.90
C HIS A 77 3.20 -9.96 12.63
N ASP A 78 2.57 -9.49 11.55
CA ASP A 78 3.31 -9.19 10.32
C ASP A 78 4.24 -7.99 10.57
N ARG A 79 5.51 -8.17 10.22
CA ARG A 79 6.55 -7.15 10.33
C ARG A 79 7.26 -7.04 9.01
N ILE A 80 7.66 -5.82 8.67
CA ILE A 80 8.54 -5.58 7.55
C ILE A 80 9.86 -6.30 7.85
N LEU A 81 10.43 -6.95 6.84
CA LEU A 81 11.73 -7.59 6.99
C LEU A 81 12.82 -6.53 7.15
N GLU A 82 13.42 -6.50 8.34
CA GLU A 82 14.53 -5.59 8.66
C GLU A 82 15.78 -5.95 7.84
N PRO A 83 16.34 -5.02 7.04
CA PRO A 83 17.57 -5.25 6.27
C PRO A 83 18.78 -5.52 7.16
N ARG A 84 19.62 -6.47 6.76
CA ARG A 84 20.89 -6.80 7.43
C ARG A 84 22.04 -6.79 6.46
N LEU A 85 23.26 -6.61 6.98
CA LEU A 85 24.47 -6.64 6.17
C LEU A 85 24.56 -7.96 5.37
N GLY A 86 24.76 -7.83 4.07
CA GLY A 86 24.83 -8.93 3.10
C GLY A 86 23.49 -9.36 2.51
N ASP A 87 22.36 -8.80 2.96
CA ASP A 87 21.08 -9.00 2.29
C ASP A 87 21.09 -8.34 0.90
N LEU A 88 20.41 -8.96 -0.06
CA LEU A 88 20.08 -8.31 -1.33
C LEU A 88 18.86 -7.41 -1.11
N VAL A 89 19.01 -6.12 -1.42
CA VAL A 89 17.99 -5.11 -1.15
C VAL A 89 17.71 -4.24 -2.37
N LEU A 90 16.50 -3.69 -2.41
CA LEU A 90 16.07 -2.65 -3.34
C LEU A 90 15.85 -1.36 -2.55
N SER A 91 16.47 -0.27 -2.97
CA SER A 91 16.16 1.09 -2.53
C SER A 91 15.21 1.76 -3.51
N LEU A 92 14.13 2.35 -2.99
CA LEU A 92 13.17 3.13 -3.76
C LEU A 92 13.17 4.59 -3.30
N THR A 93 13.48 5.52 -4.19
CA THR A 93 13.48 6.96 -3.90
C THR A 93 12.47 7.69 -4.78
N TRP A 94 11.52 8.36 -4.14
CA TRP A 94 10.56 9.25 -4.80
C TRP A 94 11.05 10.68 -4.73
N ASP A 95 11.29 11.30 -5.89
CA ASP A 95 11.44 12.74 -5.99
C ASP A 95 10.06 13.37 -6.18
N LYS A 96 9.59 14.12 -5.18
CA LYS A 96 8.26 14.74 -5.20
C LYS A 96 8.12 15.81 -6.29
N TYR A 97 9.22 16.24 -6.91
CA TYR A 97 9.24 17.26 -7.94
C TYR A 97 9.33 16.68 -9.36
N LYS A 98 9.50 15.36 -9.51
CA LYS A 98 9.45 14.66 -10.80
C LYS A 98 8.13 13.88 -10.90
N GLU A 99 7.46 13.96 -12.05
CA GLU A 99 6.28 13.13 -12.34
C GLU A 99 6.64 11.68 -12.74
N ASP A 100 7.93 11.41 -12.90
CA ASP A 100 8.46 10.11 -13.34
C ASP A 100 8.37 9.02 -12.26
N ALA A 101 8.53 7.77 -12.70
CA ALA A 101 8.61 6.62 -11.81
C ALA A 101 9.77 6.77 -10.79
N PRO A 102 9.64 6.20 -9.58
CA PRO A 102 10.68 6.29 -8.56
C PRO A 102 12.01 5.73 -9.04
N GLU A 103 13.09 6.38 -8.63
CA GLU A 103 14.45 5.90 -8.86
C GLU A 103 14.67 4.61 -8.05
N GLN A 104 15.24 3.60 -8.72
CA GLN A 104 15.42 2.27 -8.17
C GLN A 104 16.89 1.87 -8.18
N THR A 105 17.42 1.49 -7.01
CA THR A 105 18.78 0.96 -6.87
C THR A 105 18.73 -0.40 -6.19
N THR A 106 19.22 -1.44 -6.88
CA THR A 106 19.36 -2.79 -6.31
C THR A 106 20.82 -3.10 -6.03
N GLY A 107 21.12 -3.67 -4.87
CA GLY A 107 22.48 -4.06 -4.50
C GLY A 107 22.54 -4.84 -3.19
N ILE A 108 23.74 -5.27 -2.82
CA ILE A 108 23.98 -5.98 -1.55
C ILE A 108 24.21 -4.93 -0.46
N LEU A 109 23.48 -5.01 0.65
CA LEU A 109 23.65 -4.10 1.77
C LEU A 109 25.03 -4.29 2.42
N TYR A 110 25.96 -3.37 2.17
CA TYR A 110 27.36 -3.54 2.55
C TYR A 110 27.72 -2.85 3.86
N LYS A 111 27.14 -1.66 4.10
CA LYS A 111 27.44 -0.85 5.29
C LYS A 111 26.22 -0.05 5.72
N ILE A 112 26.00 0.09 7.03
CA ILE A 112 24.93 0.91 7.61
C ILE A 112 25.57 2.04 8.45
N PHE A 113 25.08 3.26 8.26
CA PHE A 113 25.49 4.44 9.01
C PHE A 113 24.41 4.79 10.04
N TYR A 114 24.82 4.88 11.31
CA TYR A 114 23.93 5.22 12.41
C TYR A 114 24.15 6.65 12.88
N LYS A 115 23.05 7.34 13.18
CA LYS A 115 23.06 8.66 13.81
C LYS A 115 22.06 8.66 14.96
N ARG A 116 22.53 9.01 16.15
CA ARG A 116 21.74 9.01 17.40
C ARG A 116 21.03 7.66 17.65
N GLY A 117 21.70 6.56 17.34
CA GLY A 117 21.17 5.20 17.53
C GLY A 117 20.20 4.69 16.46
N LYS A 118 19.87 5.49 15.43
CA LYS A 118 19.03 5.06 14.30
C LYS A 118 19.86 4.90 13.03
N ALA A 119 19.60 3.86 12.25
CA ALA A 119 20.13 3.76 10.89
C ALA A 119 19.58 4.91 10.04
N GLU A 120 20.46 5.70 9.41
CA GLU A 120 20.08 6.88 8.61
C GLU A 120 20.37 6.61 7.12
N LYS A 121 21.58 6.13 6.83
CA LYS A 121 22.06 5.83 5.48
C LYS A 121 22.69 4.45 5.42
N CYS A 122 22.90 3.96 4.21
CA CYS A 122 23.68 2.76 3.95
C CYS A 122 24.41 2.84 2.61
N SER A 123 25.41 1.98 2.45
CA SER A 123 26.08 1.77 1.17
C SER A 123 25.65 0.43 0.59
N LEU A 124 25.19 0.45 -0.65
CA LEU A 124 24.89 -0.75 -1.44
C LEU A 124 26.06 -1.05 -2.35
N LEU A 125 26.50 -2.31 -2.39
CA LEU A 125 27.45 -2.81 -3.38
C LEU A 125 26.68 -3.24 -4.63
N ARG A 126 26.95 -2.58 -5.75
CA ARG A 126 26.35 -2.85 -7.06
C ARG A 126 27.43 -2.75 -8.12
N ASN A 127 27.62 -3.79 -8.93
CA ASN A 127 28.59 -3.79 -10.04
C ASN A 127 30.02 -3.34 -9.64
N ASN A 128 30.49 -3.75 -8.45
CA ASN A 128 31.77 -3.34 -7.84
C ASN A 128 31.87 -1.86 -7.44
N GLU A 129 30.77 -1.12 -7.49
CA GLU A 129 30.67 0.27 -7.02
C GLU A 129 29.83 0.34 -5.75
N PHE A 130 30.07 1.38 -4.96
CA PHE A 130 29.29 1.68 -3.76
C PHE A 130 28.38 2.87 -4.01
N GLU A 131 27.09 2.68 -3.76
CA GLU A 131 26.09 3.74 -3.85
C GLU A 131 25.48 3.99 -2.46
N GLU A 132 25.44 5.26 -2.05
CA GLU A 132 24.83 5.65 -0.77
C GLU A 132 23.34 5.95 -0.94
N VAL A 133 22.50 5.30 -0.12
CA VAL A 133 21.05 5.49 -0.10
C VAL A 133 20.52 5.60 1.33
N LEU A 134 19.28 6.08 1.49
CA LEU A 134 18.61 6.13 2.79
C LEU A 134 18.24 4.72 3.25
N PHE A 135 18.48 4.42 4.53
CA PHE A 135 18.17 3.10 5.07
C PHE A 135 16.67 2.80 5.09
N ASP A 136 15.85 3.82 5.38
CA ASP A 136 14.38 3.70 5.44
C ASP A 136 13.74 3.43 4.05
N ASN A 137 14.51 3.55 2.95
CA ASN A 137 14.04 3.29 1.59
C ASN A 137 14.25 1.82 1.14
N LEU A 138 14.83 0.97 1.98
CA LEU A 138 15.20 -0.39 1.62
C LEU A 138 14.04 -1.39 1.78
N ILE A 139 13.93 -2.30 0.81
CA ILE A 139 13.15 -3.55 0.89
C ILE A 139 14.11 -4.72 0.70
N VAL A 140 13.98 -5.75 1.54
CA VAL A 140 14.76 -6.99 1.41
C VAL A 140 14.18 -7.86 0.30
N LEU A 141 14.96 -8.11 -0.75
CA LEU A 141 14.62 -9.03 -1.83
C LEU A 141 15.01 -10.47 -1.48
N GLN A 142 16.18 -10.64 -0.87
CA GLN A 142 16.69 -11.93 -0.45
C GLN A 142 17.56 -11.78 0.80
N LYS A 143 17.33 -12.66 1.79
CA LYS A 143 18.17 -12.76 2.98
C LYS A 143 19.50 -13.40 2.65
N LYS A 144 20.57 -12.91 3.29
CA LYS A 144 21.84 -13.64 3.31
C LYS A 144 21.61 -15.00 3.97
N SER A 145 21.92 -16.06 3.24
CA SER A 145 21.92 -17.44 3.74
C SER A 145 23.03 -17.68 4.76
#